data_AF-Q10W36-F1
#
_entry.id   AF-Q10W36-F1
#
_cell.length_a   1.000
_cell.length_b   1.000
_cell.length_c   1.000
_cell.angle_alpha   90.00
_cell.angle_beta   90.00
_cell.angle_gamma   90.00
#
_symmetry.space_group_name_H-M   'P 1'
#
loop_
_entity.id
_entity.type
_entity.pdbx_description
1 polymer ?
#
loop_
_entity_poly.entity_id
_entity_poly.type
_entity_poly.pdbx_seq_one_letter_code
_entity_poly.pdbx_strand_id
1 'polypeptide(L)' 'MAIELMATLSTLFSLAGRQTEGFLESIFSLMGLELPVPDHSTFSRRLGKLNIEIPVIPATEAIHLVVD' A
#
# COMPACT_ATOMS: atom_id res chain seq x y z
N MET A 1 10.50 3.39 4.09
CA MET A 1 9.76 2.28 4.73
C MET A 1 8.25 2.57 4.79
N ALA A 2 7.73 3.45 5.66
CA ALA A 2 6.26 3.66 5.73
C ALA A 2 5.60 4.17 4.43
N ILE A 3 6.27 5.07 3.69
CA ILE A 3 5.72 5.63 2.42
C ILE A 3 5.71 4.60 1.29
N GLU A 4 6.69 3.72 1.26
CA GLU A 4 6.79 2.67 0.24
C GLU A 4 5.74 1.57 0.48
N LEU A 5 5.53 1.20 1.75
CA LEU A 5 4.42 0.34 2.14
C LEU A 5 3.07 0.98 1.79
N MET A 6 2.87 2.25 2.15
CA MET A 6 1.67 3.00 1.79
C MET A 6 1.44 3.04 0.27
N ALA A 7 2.50 3.28 -0.52
CA ALA A 7 2.42 3.23 -1.98
C ALA A 7 2.01 1.84 -2.48
N THR A 8 2.67 0.80 -2.00
CA THR A 8 2.39 -0.60 -2.35
C THR A 8 0.94 -0.97 -2.05
N LEU A 9 0.45 -0.66 -0.85
CA LEU A 9 -0.94 -0.93 -0.45
C LEU A 9 -1.94 -0.11 -1.27
N SER A 10 -1.65 1.16 -1.55
CA SER A 10 -2.51 1.99 -2.40
C SER A 10 -2.65 1.42 -3.82
N THR A 11 -1.57 0.87 -4.38
CA THR A 11 -1.57 0.26 -5.71
C THR A 11 -2.24 -1.11 -5.71
N LEU A 12 -1.90 -2.00 -4.77
CA LEU A 12 -2.45 -3.36 -4.73
C LEU A 12 -3.95 -3.39 -4.45
N PHE A 13 -4.43 -2.52 -3.55
CA PHE A 13 -5.85 -2.47 -3.16
C PHE A 13 -6.63 -1.34 -3.83
N SER A 14 -6.01 -0.58 -4.74
CA SER A 14 -6.63 0.55 -5.44
C SER A 14 -7.27 1.58 -4.50
N LEU A 15 -6.59 1.91 -3.39
CA LEU A 15 -7.09 2.82 -2.35
C LEU A 15 -6.71 4.27 -2.61
N ALA A 16 -7.61 5.21 -2.32
CA ALA A 16 -7.29 6.63 -2.27
C ALA A 16 -6.38 6.93 -1.06
N GLY A 17 -5.45 7.89 -1.16
CA GLY A 17 -4.40 8.02 -0.15
C GLY A 17 -4.88 8.31 1.29
N ARG A 18 -6.05 8.93 1.50
CA ARG A 18 -6.68 9.05 2.83
C ARG A 18 -7.24 7.72 3.36
N GLN A 19 -7.74 6.86 2.48
CA GLN A 19 -8.15 5.51 2.85
C GLN A 19 -6.93 4.65 3.18
N THR A 20 -5.84 4.80 2.41
CA THR A 20 -4.58 4.11 2.66
C THR A 20 -3.97 4.50 4.01
N GLU A 21 -4.11 5.77 4.42
CA GLU A 21 -3.69 6.28 5.74
C GLU A 21 -4.37 5.49 6.87
N GLY A 22 -5.71 5.52 6.94
CA GLY A 22 -6.46 4.80 7.98
C GLY A 22 -6.33 3.27 7.89
N PHE A 23 -6.14 2.72 6.69
CA PHE A 23 -5.87 1.29 6.51
C PHE A 23 -4.51 0.89 7.10
N LEU A 24 -3.48 1.70 6.86
CA LEU A 24 -2.14 1.45 7.40
C LEU A 24 -2.11 1.62 8.92
N GLU A 25 -2.84 2.60 9.46
CA GLU A 25 -3.05 2.75 10.92
C GLU A 25 -3.70 1.49 11.52
N SER A 26 -4.72 0.95 10.85
CA SER A 26 -5.41 -0.27 11.29
C SER A 26 -4.48 -1.49 11.29
N ILE A 27 -3.63 -1.63 10.27
CA ILE A 27 -2.62 -2.71 10.21
C ILE A 27 -1.62 -2.57 11.37
N PHE A 28 -1.07 -1.38 11.60
CA PHE A 28 -0.11 -1.17 12.69
C PHE A 28 -0.72 -1.43 14.05
N SER A 29 -1.96 -0.98 14.28
CA SER A 29 -2.73 -1.28 15.50
C SER A 29 -2.91 -2.80 15.69
N LEU A 30 -3.30 -3.51 14.63
CA LEU A 30 -3.46 -4.96 14.66
C LEU A 30 -2.15 -5.70 14.96
N MET A 31 -1.02 -5.18 14.47
CA MET A 31 0.31 -5.72 14.74
C MET A 31 0.87 -5.31 16.11
N GLY A 32 0.18 -4.45 16.87
CA GLY A 32 0.68 -3.89 18.12
C GLY A 32 1.89 -2.97 17.94
N LEU A 33 2.01 -2.30 16.78
CA LEU A 33 3.11 -1.42 16.43
C LEU A 33 2.73 0.05 16.61
N GLU A 34 3.50 0.79 17.40
CA GLU A 34 3.38 2.26 17.52
C GLU A 34 4.27 2.97 16.48
N LEU A 35 4.00 2.71 15.19
CA LEU A 35 4.71 3.35 14.08
C LEU A 35 3.92 4.54 13.52
N PRO A 36 4.59 5.67 13.19
CA PRO A 36 3.92 6.82 12.61
C PRO A 36 3.47 6.52 11.17
N VAL A 37 2.22 6.83 10.87
CA VAL A 37 1.66 6.79 9.51
C VAL A 37 1.82 8.16 8.85
N PRO A 38 2.37 8.24 7.62
CA PRO A 38 2.42 9.50 6.88
C PRO A 38 1.02 9.96 6.49
N ASP A 39 0.71 11.23 6.75
CA ASP A 39 -0.54 11.83 6.26
C ASP A 39 -0.58 11.85 4.71
N HIS A 40 -1.79 11.90 4.16
CA HIS A 40 -2.02 11.99 2.71
C HIS A 40 -1.17 13.03 1.97
N SER A 41 -0.95 14.21 2.56
CA SER A 41 -0.20 15.30 1.92
C SER A 41 1.31 15.04 1.91
N THR A 42 1.81 14.40 2.96
CA THR A 42 3.19 13.92 3.06
C THR A 42 3.44 12.77 2.09
N PHE A 43 2.49 11.84 1.97
CA PHE A 43 2.51 10.76 1.00
C PHE A 43 2.54 11.28 -0.44
N SER A 44 1.57 12.10 -0.84
CA SER A 44 1.45 12.63 -2.21
C SER A 44 2.70 13.37 -2.67
N ARG A 45 3.28 14.24 -1.82
CA ARG A 45 4.49 15.00 -2.16
C ARG A 45 5.72 14.13 -2.34
N ARG A 46 5.85 13.05 -1.56
CA ARG A 46 7.03 12.18 -1.60
C ARG A 46 6.90 11.11 -2.68
N LEU A 47 5.69 10.65 -2.98
CA LEU A 47 5.43 9.70 -4.05
C LEU A 47 5.99 10.21 -5.40
N GLY A 48 5.81 11.49 -5.71
CA GLY A 48 6.36 12.09 -6.93
C GLY A 48 7.88 12.12 -7.05
N LYS A 49 8.62 11.81 -5.97
CA LYS A 49 10.09 11.70 -5.94
C LYS A 49 10.58 10.29 -5.66
N LEU A 50 9.66 9.34 -5.43
CA LEU A 50 9.99 8.00 -5.01
C LEU A 50 10.01 7.08 -6.23
N ASN A 51 11.18 6.53 -6.54
CA ASN A 51 11.31 5.56 -7.62
C ASN A 51 11.02 4.17 -7.05
N ILE A 52 9.74 3.77 -7.07
CA ILE A 52 9.30 2.45 -6.60
C ILE A 52 8.91 1.63 -7.81
N GLU A 53 9.60 0.52 -8.01
CA GLU A 53 9.11 -0.53 -8.90
C GLU A 53 8.24 -1.48 -8.09
N ILE A 54 6.94 -1.48 -8.35
CA ILE A 54 6.04 -2.51 -7.82
C ILE A 54 5.99 -3.61 -8.89
N PRO A 55 6.68 -4.75 -8.69
CA PRO A 55 6.74 -5.79 -9.69
C PRO A 55 5.34 -6.42 -9.84
N VAL A 56 4.76 -6.26 -11.03
CA VAL A 56 3.58 -7.02 -11.43
C VAL A 56 4.08 -8.25 -12.17
N ILE A 57 3.97 -9.42 -11.55
CA ILE A 57 4.33 -10.69 -12.16
C ILE A 57 3.12 -11.19 -12.95
N PRO A 58 3.15 -11.19 -14.29
CA PRO A 58 2.04 -11.70 -15.08
C PRO A 58 1.90 -13.20 -14.90
N ALA A 59 0.65 -13.66 -14.80
CA ALA A 59 0.35 -15.08 -14.85
C ALA A 59 0.81 -15.65 -16.21
N THR A 60 1.74 -16.59 -16.19
CA THR A 60 2.30 -17.21 -17.41
C THR A 60 1.46 -18.41 -17.87
N GLU A 61 0.55 -18.86 -17.03
CA GLU A 61 -0.38 -19.97 -17.26
C GLU A 61 -1.76 -19.67 -16.65
N ALA A 62 -2.75 -20.51 -16.94
CA ALA A 62 -4.11 -20.32 -16.45
C ALA A 62 -4.17 -20.43 -14.91
N ILE A 63 -4.58 -19.35 -14.25
CA ILE A 63 -4.87 -19.36 -12.82
C ILE A 63 -6.27 -19.94 -12.61
N HIS A 64 -6.37 -21.12 -12.01
CA HIS A 64 -7.64 -21.64 -11.51
C HIS A 64 -8.01 -20.93 -10.20
N LEU A 65 -8.68 -19.78 -10.32
CA LEU A 65 -9.21 -19.06 -9.17
C LEU A 65 -10.54 -19.69 -8.75
N VAL A 66 -10.54 -20.39 -7.62
CA VAL A 66 -11.78 -20.83 -6.96
C VAL A 66 -12.28 -19.66 -6.11
N VAL A 67 -13.47 -19.17 -6.42
CA VAL A 67 -14.19 -18.18 -5.60
C VAL A 67 -15.40 -18.92 -5.01
N ASP A 68 -15.49 -18.96 -3.69
CA ASP A 68 -16.66 -19.44 -2.93
C ASP A 68 -17.71 -18.32 -2.80
#